data_AF-A0A842YCR2-F1
#
_entry.id   AF-A0A842YCR2-F1
#
_cell.length_a   1.000
_cell.length_b   1.000
_cell.length_c   1.000
_cell.angle_alpha   90.00
_cell.angle_beta   90.00
_cell.angle_gamma   90.00
#
_symmetry.space_group_name_H-M   'P 1'
#
loop_
_entity.id
_entity.type
_entity.pdbx_description
1 polymer ?
#
loop_
_entity_poly.entity_id
_entity_poly.type
_entity_poly.pdbx_seq_one_letter_code
_entity_poly.pdbx_strand_id
1 'polypeptide(L)'
;ISDVQTNSAVSVYYCGPETRRGVMFGGNIEIVDDLAAKKGLWQEGWERYYPKGHDDPDHTVLRLMPTNAKGWTGSMTFELELGDTQ
;
A
#
# COMPACT_ATOMS: atom_id res chain seq x y z
N ILE A 1 11.62 6.97 -3.84
CA ILE A 1 12.10 5.80 -3.06
C ILE A 1 13.09 6.18 -1.97
N SER A 2 13.98 7.15 -2.17
CA SER A 2 14.91 7.63 -1.12
C SER A 2 14.21 8.15 0.15
N ASP A 3 13.05 8.78 0.01
CA ASP A 3 12.25 9.23 1.17
C ASP A 3 11.73 8.05 2.00
N VAL A 4 11.27 6.98 1.34
CA VAL A 4 10.84 5.73 1.99
C VAL A 4 12.01 5.04 2.70
N GLN A 5 13.21 5.11 2.13
CA GLN A 5 14.42 4.56 2.75
C GLN A 5 14.87 5.38 3.98
N THR A 6 14.55 6.67 4.02
CA THR A 6 14.90 7.57 5.13
C THR A 6 13.83 7.55 6.22
N ASN A 7 12.56 7.43 5.83
CA ASN A 7 11.43 7.33 6.73
C ASN A 7 10.39 6.37 6.15
N SER A 8 10.27 5.20 6.77
CA SER A 8 9.31 4.17 6.36
C SER A 8 7.88 4.45 6.84
N ALA A 9 7.66 5.46 7.68
CA ALA A 9 6.32 5.78 8.18
C ALA A 9 5.44 6.29 7.03
N VAL A 10 4.34 5.59 6.78
CA VAL A 10 3.36 5.93 5.75
C VAL A 10 1.94 5.81 6.28
N SER A 11 1.02 6.48 5.61
CA SER A 11 -0.41 6.32 5.80
C SER A 11 -1.10 6.17 4.45
N VAL A 12 -1.90 5.11 4.29
CA VAL A 12 -2.69 4.87 3.07
C VAL A 12 -4.17 5.12 3.39
N TYR A 13 -4.82 5.96 2.58
CA TYR A 13 -6.24 6.27 2.73
C TYR A 13 -7.05 5.69 1.58
N TYR A 14 -8.02 4.85 1.90
CA TYR A 14 -9.01 4.35 0.97
C TYR A 14 -10.34 5.07 1.19
N CYS A 15 -10.89 5.66 0.13
CA CYS A 15 -12.15 6.39 0.17
C CYS A 15 -13.18 5.69 -0.74
N GLY A 16 -14.35 5.36 -0.17
CA GLY A 16 -15.54 4.97 -0.90
C GLY A 16 -16.48 6.17 -1.04
N PRO A 17 -16.37 6.98 -2.11
CA PRO A 17 -17.14 8.23 -2.28
C PRO A 17 -18.65 8.00 -2.23
N GLU A 18 -19.13 6.92 -2.85
CA GLU A 18 -20.55 6.53 -2.90
C GLU A 18 -21.15 6.26 -1.51
N THR A 19 -20.34 5.80 -0.55
CA THR A 19 -20.83 5.40 0.78
C THR A 19 -20.43 6.37 1.90
N ARG A 20 -19.67 7.43 1.59
CA ARG A 20 -18.99 8.31 2.57
C ARG A 20 -18.27 7.51 3.65
N ARG A 21 -17.61 6.43 3.22
CA ARG A 21 -16.79 5.58 4.09
C ARG A 21 -15.33 5.75 3.69
N GLY A 22 -14.48 5.90 4.67
CA GLY A 22 -13.04 5.97 4.46
C GLY A 22 -12.32 5.11 5.48
N VAL A 23 -11.18 4.56 5.11
CA VAL A 23 -10.27 3.90 6.04
C VAL A 23 -8.84 4.33 5.75
N MET A 24 -8.16 4.76 6.80
CA MET A 24 -6.75 5.05 6.84
C MET A 24 -6.05 3.85 7.46
N PHE A 25 -4.94 3.42 6.87
CA PHE A 25 -4.01 2.46 7.45
C PHE A 25 -2.69 3.17 7.69
N GLY A 26 -2.27 3.28 8.96
CA GLY A 26 -0.99 3.83 9.35
C GLY A 26 -0.01 2.72 9.69
N GLY A 27 1.24 2.86 9.25
CA GLY A 27 2.29 1.90 9.57
C GLY A 27 3.56 2.15 8.78
N ASN A 28 4.33 1.09 8.57
CA ASN A 28 5.61 1.16 7.87
C ASN A 28 5.48 0.61 6.46
N ILE A 29 6.29 1.12 5.54
CA ILE A 29 6.39 0.64 4.17
C ILE A 29 7.80 0.17 3.85
N GLU A 30 7.88 -0.88 3.06
CA GLU A 30 9.13 -1.49 2.61
C GLU A 30 9.13 -1.57 1.08
N ILE A 31 10.31 -1.39 0.49
CA ILE A 31 10.53 -1.61 -0.94
C ILE A 31 10.88 -3.09 -1.13
N VAL A 32 10.08 -3.79 -1.94
CA VAL A 32 10.29 -5.20 -2.25
C VAL A 32 11.04 -5.30 -3.58
N ASP A 33 12.32 -5.64 -3.49
CA ASP A 33 13.20 -5.85 -4.66
C ASP A 33 13.19 -7.30 -5.18
N ASP A 34 12.36 -8.18 -4.61
CA ASP A 34 12.25 -9.57 -5.04
C ASP A 34 11.53 -9.71 -6.38
N LEU A 35 12.25 -10.17 -7.41
CA LEU A 35 11.74 -10.50 -8.74
C LEU A 35 10.61 -11.53 -8.69
N ALA A 36 10.63 -12.49 -7.75
CA ALA A 36 9.56 -13.47 -7.62
C ALA A 36 8.25 -12.81 -7.15
N ALA A 37 8.33 -11.89 -6.19
CA ALA A 37 7.20 -11.09 -5.74
C ALA A 37 6.67 -10.17 -6.86
N LYS A 38 7.56 -9.47 -7.58
CA LYS A 38 7.19 -8.62 -8.72
C LYS A 38 6.44 -9.40 -9.80
N LYS A 39 6.92 -10.61 -10.12
CA LYS A 39 6.28 -11.50 -11.10
C LYS A 39 4.95 -12.06 -10.58
N GLY A 40 4.86 -12.40 -9.29
CA GLY A 40 3.65 -12.94 -8.68
C GLY A 40 2.51 -11.93 -8.56
N LEU A 41 2.84 -10.65 -8.38
CA LEU A 41 1.87 -9.54 -8.30
C LEU A 41 1.47 -8.97 -9.66
N TRP A 42 2.21 -9.32 -10.73
CA TRP A 42 1.95 -8.81 -12.07
C TRP A 42 0.56 -9.21 -12.57
N GLN A 43 -0.18 -8.25 -13.12
CA GLN A 43 -1.50 -8.48 -13.69
C GLN A 43 -1.54 -8.03 -15.15
N GLU A 44 -2.32 -8.75 -15.96
CA GLU A 44 -2.57 -8.38 -17.35
C GLU A 44 -3.15 -6.95 -17.44
N GLY A 45 -2.58 -6.13 -18.31
CA GLY A 45 -2.94 -4.72 -18.49
C GLY A 45 -1.98 -3.74 -17.81
N TRP A 46 -1.10 -4.22 -16.92
CA TRP A 46 -0.05 -3.39 -16.32
C TRP A 46 1.04 -2.99 -17.34
N GLU A 47 1.12 -3.67 -18.49
CA GLU A 47 2.00 -3.31 -19.61
C GLU A 47 1.76 -1.88 -20.11
N ARG A 48 0.54 -1.34 -19.90
CA ARG A 48 0.20 0.05 -20.22
C ARG A 48 1.03 1.05 -19.40
N TYR A 49 1.36 0.70 -18.16
CA TYR A 49 2.12 1.53 -17.23
C TYR A 49 3.60 1.16 -17.23
N TYR A 50 3.93 -0.12 -17.41
CA TYR A 50 5.29 -0.64 -17.47
C TYR A 50 5.51 -1.41 -18.78
N PRO A 51 5.89 -0.74 -19.87
CA PRO A 51 5.96 -1.34 -21.21
C PRO A 51 7.05 -2.42 -21.34
N LYS A 52 8.03 -2.49 -20.43
CA LYS A 52 9.02 -3.59 -20.38
C LYS A 52 8.53 -4.79 -19.56
N GLY A 53 7.30 -4.75 -19.07
CA GLY A 53 6.68 -5.79 -18.26
C GLY A 53 7.13 -5.77 -16.80
N HIS A 54 7.07 -6.93 -16.15
CA HIS A 54 7.38 -7.09 -14.72
C HIS A 54 8.83 -6.74 -14.33
N ASP A 55 9.76 -6.76 -15.28
CA ASP A 55 11.20 -6.43 -15.12
C ASP A 55 11.50 -4.97 -15.51
N ASP A 56 10.48 -4.12 -15.64
CA ASP A 56 10.72 -2.70 -15.86
C ASP A 56 11.44 -2.10 -14.63
N PRO A 57 12.56 -1.37 -14.78
CA PRO A 57 13.21 -0.70 -13.66
C PRO A 57 12.31 0.30 -12.94
N ASP A 58 11.27 0.81 -13.62
CA ASP A 58 10.27 1.70 -13.02
C ASP A 58 9.18 0.92 -12.25
N HIS A 59 9.12 -0.42 -12.38
CA HIS A 59 8.21 -1.28 -11.63
C HIS A 59 8.77 -1.56 -10.23
N THR A 60 8.29 -0.76 -9.27
CA THR A 60 8.60 -0.89 -7.84
C THR A 60 7.42 -1.48 -7.08
N VAL A 61 7.65 -2.56 -6.34
CA VAL A 61 6.65 -3.12 -5.42
C VAL A 61 6.90 -2.57 -4.03
N LEU A 62 5.83 -2.11 -3.39
CA LEU A 62 5.88 -1.59 -2.02
C LEU A 62 4.99 -2.46 -1.13
N ARG A 63 5.52 -2.90 0.01
CA ARG A 63 4.79 -3.65 1.03
C ARG A 63 4.44 -2.73 2.19
N LEU A 64 3.16 -2.51 2.43
CA LEU A 64 2.65 -1.83 3.62
C LEU A 64 2.49 -2.85 4.76
N MET A 65 3.06 -2.53 5.91
CA MET A 65 2.88 -3.23 7.19
C MET A 65 2.12 -2.29 8.14
N PRO A 66 0.77 -2.30 8.09
CA PRO A 66 -0.03 -1.38 8.87
C PRO A 66 -0.09 -1.83 10.34
N THR A 67 0.17 -0.91 11.26
CA THR A 67 0.09 -1.16 12.72
C THR A 67 -1.21 -0.62 13.31
N ASN A 68 -1.83 0.37 12.65
CA ASN A 68 -3.13 0.90 13.02
C ASN A 68 -4.02 1.11 11.79
N ALA A 69 -5.32 1.16 12.05
CA ALA A 69 -6.33 1.55 11.07
C ALA A 69 -7.34 2.49 11.71
N LYS A 70 -7.69 3.56 11.00
CA LYS A 70 -8.74 4.49 11.40
C LYS A 70 -9.80 4.56 10.33
N GLY A 71 -11.04 4.31 10.68
CA GLY A 71 -12.17 4.35 9.76
C GLY A 71 -13.13 5.49 10.05
N TRP A 72 -13.78 5.96 8.99
CA TRP A 72 -14.88 6.90 9.01
C TRP A 72 -16.06 6.28 8.28
N THR A 73 -17.23 6.27 8.90
CA THR A 73 -18.47 5.77 8.30
C THR A 73 -19.63 6.68 8.69
N GLY A 74 -20.01 7.59 7.79
CA GLY A 74 -21.03 8.60 8.09
C GLY A 74 -20.58 9.52 9.23
N SER A 75 -21.30 9.48 10.36
CA SER A 75 -20.97 10.25 11.58
C SER A 75 -20.07 9.52 12.58
N MET A 76 -19.76 8.24 12.34
CA MET A 76 -18.98 7.43 13.27
C MET A 76 -17.53 7.31 12.80
N THR A 77 -16.61 7.34 13.76
CA THR A 77 -15.21 6.99 13.55
C THR A 77 -14.85 5.79 14.40
N PHE A 78 -13.98 4.93 13.89
CA PHE A 78 -13.44 3.81 14.64
C PHE A 78 -11.94 3.74 14.45
N GLU A 79 -11.25 3.16 15.43
CA GLU A 79 -9.81 2.94 15.41
C GLU A 79 -9.56 1.48 15.77
N LEU A 80 -8.67 0.83 15.03
CA LEU A 80 -8.20 -0.51 15.28
C LEU A 80 -6.69 -0.48 15.40
N GLU A 81 -6.17 -1.15 16.42
CA GLU A 81 -4.77 -1.54 16.46
C GLU A 81 -4.66 -2.91 15.79
N LEU A 82 -3.83 -3.00 14.74
CA LEU A 82 -3.70 -4.23 13.96
C LEU A 82 -2.69 -5.21 14.58
N GLY A 83 -2.03 -4.82 15.67
CA GLY A 83 -1.00 -5.60 16.34
C GLY A 83 0.24 -5.77 15.47
N ASP A 84 1.41 -5.92 16.09
CA ASP A 84 2.60 -6.32 15.35
C ASP A 84 2.37 -7.73 14.79
N THR A 85 2.31 -7.84 13.46
CA THR A 85 2.43 -9.14 12.81
C THR A 85 3.90 -9.54 12.93
N GLN A 86 4.20 -10.29 14.00
CA GLN A 86 5.50 -10.86 14.33
C GLN A 86 6.00 -11.82 13.24
#